data_AF-A0A1I2DH83-F1
#
_entry.id   AF-A0A1I2DH83-F1
#
_cell.length_a   1.000
_cell.length_b   1.000
_cell.length_c   1.000
_cell.angle_alpha   90.00
_cell.angle_beta   90.00
_cell.angle_gamma   90.00
#
_symmetry.space_group_name_H-M   'P 1'
#
loop_
_entity.id
_entity.type
_entity.pdbx_description
1 polymer ?
#
loop_
_entity_poly.entity_id
_entity_poly.type
_entity_poly.pdbx_seq_one_letter_code
_entity_poly.pdbx_strand_id
1 'polypeptide(L)'
;MAFNDSFITFCIKNREQYLYLVSLSPMNKLLIIPLLILQITAYAQQEISSPTITKFSNTDFSVVQNAKDLSRTISVLTKEPKEQLQMLLLWADNFLQVDSDRFLTGGYPLTTDESIKQRKGLCDEYANIVTEFCKLNNIKCLHIEGYVKYAGFKPTDILDEANHAWNAVYIDSSWVLCDLFWSTCEMVNKNGSSYFIKKINTAYFLVAPAQFISTHLPLEPVFQFDNYPLRMQSFYTPNLTFDSSARMGYVNYLDSVNAYLKLNEQEQNIKIAENSYVFNKDNPNTKITTYYNYAVSIVNNKKATLPELKRARYFLNSAIDLIKHSSKPDIQNLLPACQRGIVMIDKDPRLVRK
;
A
#
# COMPACT_ATOMS: atom_id res chain seq x y z
N MET A 1 -15.72 39.70 12.37
CA MET A 1 -15.64 38.31 12.84
C MET A 1 -16.19 37.42 11.74
N ALA A 2 -15.30 36.94 10.85
CA ALA A 2 -15.67 36.01 9.79
C ALA A 2 -15.61 34.59 10.38
N PHE A 3 -16.76 33.92 10.48
CA PHE A 3 -16.79 32.50 10.80
C PHE A 3 -16.21 31.73 9.60
N ASN A 4 -15.20 30.92 9.87
CA ASN A 4 -14.40 30.19 8.90
C ASN A 4 -15.28 29.22 8.09
N ASP A 5 -15.28 29.30 6.76
CA ASP A 5 -16.09 28.47 5.84
C ASP A 5 -15.86 26.96 6.02
N SER A 6 -14.69 26.59 6.55
CA SER A 6 -14.33 25.22 6.92
C SER A 6 -15.15 24.66 8.09
N PHE A 7 -15.51 25.50 9.07
CA PHE A 7 -16.36 25.08 10.20
C PHE A 7 -17.81 24.86 9.77
N ILE A 8 -18.31 25.73 8.89
CA ILE A 8 -19.67 25.63 8.34
C ILE A 8 -19.78 24.38 7.45
N THR A 9 -18.78 24.13 6.59
CA THR A 9 -18.75 22.93 5.72
C THR A 9 -18.66 21.63 6.52
N PHE A 10 -17.89 21.61 7.62
CA PHE A 10 -17.83 20.46 8.56
C PHE A 10 -19.17 20.22 9.27
N CYS A 11 -19.85 21.27 9.71
CA CYS A 11 -21.17 21.18 10.36
C CYS A 11 -22.26 20.71 9.38
N ILE A 12 -22.19 21.10 8.11
CA ILE A 12 -23.15 20.68 7.08
C ILE A 12 -22.97 19.19 6.73
N LYS A 13 -21.73 18.69 6.62
CA LYS A 13 -21.45 17.26 6.33
C LYS A 13 -21.86 16.32 7.47
N ASN A 14 -21.86 16.78 8.72
CA ASN A 14 -22.11 15.96 9.91
C ASN A 14 -23.41 16.35 10.65
N ARG A 15 -24.39 16.89 9.93
CA ARG A 15 -25.63 17.45 10.50
C ARG A 15 -26.39 16.47 11.40
N GLU A 16 -26.36 15.17 11.10
CA GLU A 16 -27.01 14.14 11.94
C GLU A 16 -26.26 13.86 13.25
N GLN A 17 -24.92 13.90 13.25
CA GLN A 17 -24.11 13.77 14.48
C GLN A 17 -24.29 14.99 15.39
N TYR A 18 -24.49 16.19 14.83
CA TYR A 18 -24.78 17.41 15.59
C TYR A 18 -26.16 17.39 16.27
N LEU A 19 -27.18 16.88 15.59
CA LEU A 19 -28.51 16.70 16.20
C LEU A 19 -28.48 15.70 17.37
N TYR A 20 -27.63 14.67 17.28
CA TYR A 20 -27.37 13.71 18.37
C TYR A 20 -26.62 14.35 19.55
N LEU A 21 -25.74 15.31 19.31
CA LEU A 21 -25.03 16.05 20.37
C LEU A 21 -25.96 16.96 21.18
N VAL A 22 -26.98 17.55 20.55
CA VAL A 22 -27.93 18.43 21.26
C VAL A 22 -28.77 17.65 22.27
N SER A 23 -29.12 16.38 21.97
CA SER A 23 -29.94 15.50 22.81
C SER A 23 -29.20 14.77 23.94
N LEU A 24 -27.86 14.84 23.98
CA LEU A 24 -27.04 14.17 25.00
C LEU A 24 -27.02 14.93 26.34
N SER A 25 -26.91 14.16 27.43
CA SER A 25 -26.79 14.69 28.79
C SER A 25 -25.50 15.52 28.97
N PRO A 26 -25.47 16.49 29.90
CA PRO A 26 -24.31 17.37 30.11
C PRO A 26 -22.99 16.60 30.36
N MET A 27 -23.08 15.44 31.00
CA MET A 27 -21.93 14.59 31.32
C MET A 27 -21.31 13.93 30.07
N ASN A 28 -22.15 13.57 29.09
CA ASN A 28 -21.68 13.01 27.81
C ASN A 28 -21.07 14.09 26.89
N LYS A 29 -21.56 15.33 26.99
CA LYS A 29 -20.98 16.49 26.26
C LYS A 29 -19.53 16.77 26.70
N LEU A 30 -19.21 16.59 27.98
CA LEU A 30 -17.85 16.80 28.52
C LEU A 30 -16.80 15.80 27.99
N LEU A 31 -17.22 14.59 27.59
CA LEU A 31 -16.32 13.55 27.05
C LEU A 31 -16.19 13.62 25.52
N ILE A 32 -17.26 14.01 24.82
CA ILE A 32 -17.30 13.97 23.35
C ILE A 32 -16.72 15.25 22.72
N ILE A 33 -16.85 16.41 23.37
CA ILE A 33 -16.28 17.67 22.87
C ILE A 33 -14.75 17.61 22.78
N PRO A 34 -14.00 17.09 23.78
CA PRO A 34 -12.55 16.89 23.66
C PRO A 34 -12.16 15.91 22.54
N LEU A 35 -12.95 14.85 22.31
CA LEU A 35 -12.72 13.88 21.23
C LEU A 35 -12.93 14.50 19.84
N LEU A 36 -13.95 15.36 19.68
CA LEU A 36 -14.18 16.14 18.46
C LEU A 36 -13.09 17.19 18.26
N ILE A 37 -12.65 17.86 19.32
CA ILE A 37 -11.51 18.79 19.27
C ILE A 37 -10.23 18.05 18.88
N LEU A 38 -9.98 16.85 19.42
CA LEU A 38 -8.86 15.97 19.04
C LEU A 38 -8.93 15.59 17.55
N GLN A 39 -10.11 15.23 17.04
CA GLN A 39 -10.31 14.94 15.62
C GLN A 39 -10.08 16.18 14.73
N ILE A 40 -10.59 17.35 15.14
CA ILE A 40 -10.39 18.62 14.42
C ILE A 40 -8.90 19.01 14.44
N THR A 41 -8.19 18.82 15.56
CA THR A 41 -6.74 19.06 15.62
C THR A 41 -5.95 18.05 14.79
N ALA A 42 -6.39 16.80 14.69
CA ALA A 42 -5.78 15.80 13.82
C ALA A 42 -5.97 16.13 12.33
N TYR A 43 -7.16 16.64 11.94
CA TYR A 43 -7.40 17.16 10.59
C TYR A 43 -6.58 18.43 10.30
N ALA A 44 -6.39 19.32 11.29
CA ALA A 44 -5.55 20.52 11.13
C ALA A 44 -4.04 20.22 11.06
N GLN A 45 -3.59 19.04 11.47
CA GLN A 45 -2.19 18.60 11.43
C GLN A 45 -1.73 18.02 10.08
N GLN A 46 -2.62 18.01 9.08
CA GLN A 46 -2.37 17.47 7.74
C GLN A 46 -1.89 18.52 6.72
N GLU A 47 -1.93 19.81 7.06
CA GLU A 47 -1.35 20.86 6.21
C GLU A 47 0.18 20.92 6.40
N ILE A 48 0.89 21.05 5.28
CA ILE A 48 2.34 21.23 5.28
C ILE A 48 2.66 22.63 5.81
N SER A 49 3.49 22.73 6.84
CA SER A 49 3.75 24.00 7.51
C SER A 49 4.42 25.02 6.58
N SER A 50 4.11 26.32 6.73
CA SER A 50 4.75 27.37 5.94
C SER A 50 6.29 27.35 6.02
N PRO A 51 6.93 27.12 7.20
CA PRO A 51 8.38 26.95 7.27
C PRO A 51 8.92 25.80 6.42
N THR A 52 8.22 24.67 6.37
CA THR A 52 8.59 23.51 5.52
C THR A 52 8.52 23.88 4.04
N ILE A 53 7.44 24.57 3.62
CA ILE A 53 7.30 25.07 2.24
C ILE A 53 8.43 26.05 1.90
N THR A 54 8.76 26.99 2.80
CA THR A 54 9.85 27.96 2.56
C THR A 54 11.21 27.26 2.41
N LYS A 55 11.54 26.30 3.28
CA LYS A 55 12.76 25.48 3.16
C LYS A 55 12.80 24.75 1.80
N PHE A 56 11.67 24.18 1.37
CA PHE A 56 11.56 23.49 0.09
C PHE A 56 11.82 24.45 -1.09
N SER A 57 11.10 25.58 -1.13
CA SER A 57 11.22 26.56 -2.22
C SER A 57 12.61 27.19 -2.34
N ASN A 58 13.37 27.26 -1.24
CA ASN A 58 14.74 27.80 -1.23
C ASN A 58 15.81 26.76 -1.58
N THR A 59 15.42 25.52 -1.88
CA THR A 59 16.35 24.42 -2.18
C THR A 59 16.24 24.01 -3.65
N ASP A 60 17.37 23.88 -4.34
CA ASP A 60 17.40 23.35 -5.70
C ASP A 60 17.30 21.82 -5.70
N PHE A 61 16.10 21.31 -6.00
CA PHE A 61 15.83 19.88 -6.16
C PHE A 61 16.01 19.37 -7.59
N SER A 62 16.27 20.25 -8.57
CA SER A 62 16.42 19.86 -9.98
C SER A 62 17.62 18.92 -10.19
N VAL A 63 18.65 19.05 -9.34
CA VAL A 63 19.88 18.26 -9.36
C VAL A 63 19.73 16.83 -8.84
N VAL A 64 18.62 16.47 -8.18
CA VAL A 64 18.43 15.13 -7.59
C VAL A 64 18.38 14.05 -8.68
N GLN A 65 19.31 13.10 -8.71
CA GLN A 65 19.35 12.05 -9.77
C GLN A 65 18.97 10.65 -9.28
N ASN A 66 18.97 10.40 -7.97
CA ASN A 66 18.76 9.08 -7.37
C ASN A 66 18.26 9.23 -5.93
N ALA A 67 17.89 8.12 -5.29
CA ALA A 67 17.33 8.11 -3.93
C ALA A 67 18.31 8.65 -2.88
N LYS A 68 19.63 8.42 -3.07
CA LYS A 68 20.67 8.91 -2.16
C LYS A 68 20.82 10.42 -2.20
N ASP A 69 20.70 11.02 -3.37
CA ASP A 69 20.71 12.48 -3.53
C ASP A 69 19.47 13.09 -2.90
N LEU A 70 18.29 12.50 -3.17
CA LEU A 70 17.02 12.95 -2.60
C LEU A 70 17.06 12.93 -1.06
N SER A 71 17.49 11.79 -0.48
CA SER A 71 17.65 11.62 0.97
C SER A 71 18.63 12.65 1.54
N ARG A 72 19.83 12.79 0.96
CA ARG A 72 20.86 13.73 1.43
C ARG A 72 20.37 15.17 1.41
N THR A 73 19.76 15.61 0.31
CA THR A 73 19.26 16.98 0.16
C THR A 73 18.22 17.28 1.24
N ILE A 74 17.22 16.42 1.43
CA ILE A 74 16.18 16.63 2.46
C ILE A 74 16.78 16.55 3.88
N SER A 75 17.69 15.61 4.12
CA SER A 75 18.36 15.42 5.42
C SER A 75 19.21 16.60 5.88
N VAL A 76 19.64 17.48 4.97
CA VAL A 76 20.34 18.74 5.32
C VAL A 76 19.36 19.79 5.87
N LEU A 77 18.11 19.78 5.38
CA LEU A 77 17.08 20.76 5.75
C LEU A 77 16.37 20.42 7.06
N THR A 78 16.22 19.12 7.36
CA THR A 78 15.55 18.65 8.56
C THR A 78 15.93 17.22 8.94
N LYS A 79 15.86 16.94 10.24
CA LYS A 79 16.04 15.61 10.84
C LYS A 79 14.73 15.02 11.39
N GLU A 80 13.64 15.79 11.34
CA GLU A 80 12.35 15.39 11.88
C GLU A 80 11.63 14.50 10.83
N PRO A 81 11.33 13.21 11.13
CA PRO A 81 10.81 12.27 10.14
C PRO A 81 9.54 12.72 9.41
N LYS A 82 8.59 13.36 10.12
CA LYS A 82 7.34 13.85 9.52
C LYS A 82 7.64 14.96 8.51
N GLU A 83 8.48 15.93 8.84
CA GLU A 83 8.92 17.00 7.94
C GLU A 83 9.72 16.43 6.75
N GLN A 84 10.57 15.42 6.97
CA GLN A 84 11.29 14.73 5.89
C GLN A 84 10.31 14.10 4.87
N LEU A 85 9.24 13.46 5.35
CA LEU A 85 8.21 12.87 4.49
C LEU A 85 7.36 13.94 3.79
N GLN A 86 7.05 15.05 4.45
CA GLN A 86 6.39 16.19 3.81
C GLN A 86 7.25 16.81 2.70
N MET A 87 8.56 16.91 2.90
CA MET A 87 9.51 17.34 1.86
C MET A 87 9.54 16.36 0.68
N LEU A 88 9.46 15.06 0.95
CA LEU A 88 9.35 14.04 -0.11
C LEU A 88 8.05 14.21 -0.92
N LEU A 89 6.92 14.48 -0.26
CA LEU A 89 5.65 14.78 -0.93
C LEU A 89 5.76 16.01 -1.83
N LEU A 90 6.31 17.12 -1.32
CA LEU A 90 6.53 18.33 -2.13
C LEU A 90 7.44 18.06 -3.32
N TRP A 91 8.51 17.29 -3.12
CA TRP A 91 9.42 16.91 -4.19
C TRP A 91 8.69 16.09 -5.26
N ALA A 92 7.92 15.09 -4.88
CA ALA A 92 7.16 14.27 -5.81
C ALA A 92 6.13 15.09 -6.60
N ASP A 93 5.37 15.96 -5.93
CA ASP A 93 4.37 16.84 -6.56
C ASP A 93 5.01 17.75 -7.62
N ASN A 94 6.21 18.30 -7.34
CA ASN A 94 6.89 19.22 -8.25
C ASN A 94 7.61 18.49 -9.39
N PHE A 95 8.27 17.36 -9.09
CA PHE A 95 9.25 16.76 -9.99
C PHE A 95 8.80 15.43 -10.61
N LEU A 96 7.91 14.66 -9.99
CA LEU A 96 7.44 13.41 -10.58
C LEU A 96 6.19 13.62 -11.45
N GLN A 97 6.01 12.73 -12.41
CA GLN A 97 4.83 12.61 -13.26
C GLN A 97 4.38 11.15 -13.30
N VAL A 98 3.11 10.92 -13.66
CA VAL A 98 2.64 9.56 -13.89
C VAL A 98 3.13 9.09 -15.26
N ASP A 99 3.71 7.89 -15.32
CA ASP A 99 4.10 7.25 -16.58
C ASP A 99 2.86 6.75 -17.34
N SER A 100 2.12 7.70 -17.94
CA SER A 100 0.83 7.45 -18.58
C SER A 100 0.94 6.53 -19.79
N ASP A 101 2.05 6.60 -20.53
CA ASP A 101 2.30 5.72 -21.67
C ASP A 101 2.41 4.27 -21.21
N ARG A 102 3.19 4.02 -20.14
CA ARG A 102 3.35 2.67 -19.58
C ARG A 102 2.06 2.19 -18.90
N PHE A 103 1.30 3.08 -18.27
CA PHE A 103 -0.01 2.74 -17.72
C PHE A 103 -0.95 2.18 -18.82
N LEU A 104 -0.98 2.82 -19.99
CA LEU A 104 -1.89 2.46 -21.08
C LEU A 104 -1.41 1.29 -21.93
N THR A 105 -0.09 1.18 -22.14
CA THR A 105 0.50 0.22 -23.10
C THR A 105 1.21 -0.96 -22.43
N GLY A 106 1.33 -0.94 -21.11
CA GLY A 106 2.18 -1.86 -20.37
C GLY A 106 3.67 -1.55 -20.55
N GLY A 107 4.52 -2.35 -19.92
CA GLY A 107 5.97 -2.20 -19.99
C GLY A 107 6.65 -2.68 -18.71
N TYR A 108 7.98 -2.70 -18.73
CA TYR A 108 8.75 -3.14 -17.57
C TYR A 108 8.74 -2.07 -16.45
N PRO A 109 8.74 -2.50 -15.17
CA PRO A 109 8.90 -1.60 -14.04
C PRO A 109 10.24 -0.85 -14.13
N LEU A 110 10.27 0.39 -13.64
CA LEU A 110 11.50 1.15 -13.50
C LEU A 110 12.08 0.87 -12.12
N THR A 111 13.40 0.83 -12.01
CA THR A 111 14.03 0.90 -10.69
C THR A 111 13.74 2.26 -10.03
N THR A 112 13.87 2.34 -8.70
CA THR A 112 13.69 3.59 -7.95
C THR A 112 14.52 4.74 -8.51
N ASP A 113 15.80 4.48 -8.82
CA ASP A 113 16.70 5.51 -9.34
C ASP A 113 16.37 5.88 -10.79
N GLU A 114 15.92 4.94 -11.61
CA GLU A 114 15.42 5.26 -12.96
C GLU A 114 14.16 6.12 -12.90
N SER A 115 13.22 5.82 -11.99
CA SER A 115 12.01 6.62 -11.79
C SER A 115 12.33 8.05 -11.33
N ILE A 116 13.23 8.19 -10.36
CA ILE A 116 13.71 9.50 -9.89
C ILE A 116 14.41 10.27 -11.02
N LYS A 117 15.30 9.61 -11.77
CA LYS A 117 16.06 10.25 -12.85
C LYS A 117 15.17 10.66 -14.02
N GLN A 118 14.25 9.78 -14.42
CA GLN A 118 13.32 10.03 -15.52
C GLN A 118 12.12 10.89 -15.12
N ARG A 119 11.97 11.19 -13.82
CA ARG A 119 10.89 12.02 -13.28
C ARG A 119 9.50 11.45 -13.52
N LYS A 120 9.38 10.11 -13.58
CA LYS A 120 8.11 9.43 -13.85
C LYS A 120 8.04 8.03 -13.24
N GLY A 121 6.82 7.55 -12.99
CA GLY A 121 6.58 6.20 -12.47
C GLY A 121 5.09 5.86 -12.35
N LEU A 122 4.78 4.64 -11.91
CA LEU A 122 3.44 4.21 -11.50
C LEU A 122 3.42 4.00 -9.98
N CYS A 123 2.30 3.52 -9.44
CA CYS A 123 2.10 3.38 -7.99
C CYS A 123 3.24 2.63 -7.29
N ASP A 124 3.72 1.54 -7.88
CA ASP A 124 4.83 0.74 -7.32
C ASP A 124 6.14 1.54 -7.25
N GLU A 125 6.52 2.29 -8.29
CA GLU A 125 7.73 3.12 -8.21
C GLU A 125 7.60 4.26 -7.21
N TYR A 126 6.43 4.86 -7.07
CA TYR A 126 6.19 5.88 -6.05
C TYR A 126 6.33 5.26 -4.65
N ALA A 127 5.80 4.06 -4.42
CA ALA A 127 5.94 3.35 -3.17
C ALA A 127 7.38 2.87 -2.90
N ASN A 128 8.13 2.51 -3.94
CA ASN A 128 9.55 2.17 -3.87
C ASN A 128 10.41 3.40 -3.54
N ILE A 129 10.07 4.58 -4.06
CA ILE A 129 10.73 5.85 -3.70
C ILE A 129 10.57 6.13 -2.20
N VAL A 130 9.35 6.01 -1.66
CA VAL A 130 9.10 6.19 -0.22
C VAL A 130 9.89 5.16 0.59
N THR A 131 9.89 3.90 0.18
CA THR A 131 10.60 2.82 0.86
C THR A 131 12.11 3.09 0.95
N GLU A 132 12.76 3.38 -0.18
CA GLU A 132 14.20 3.62 -0.21
C GLU A 132 14.56 4.94 0.49
N PHE A 133 13.74 5.98 0.35
CA PHE A 133 13.91 7.22 1.10
C PHE A 133 13.84 6.99 2.62
N CYS A 134 12.83 6.26 3.09
CA CYS A 134 12.67 5.96 4.52
C CYS A 134 13.86 5.16 5.05
N LYS A 135 14.29 4.13 4.31
CA LYS A 135 15.45 3.30 4.65
C LYS A 135 16.72 4.15 4.79
N LEU A 136 16.99 5.04 3.84
CA LEU A 136 18.16 5.93 3.88
C LEU A 136 18.13 6.96 5.03
N ASN A 137 16.94 7.28 5.53
CA ASN A 137 16.74 8.21 6.65
C ASN A 137 16.43 7.49 7.99
N ASN A 138 16.57 6.16 8.07
CA ASN A 138 16.26 5.34 9.26
C ASN A 138 14.81 5.49 9.76
N ILE A 139 13.86 5.71 8.85
CA ILE A 139 12.43 5.70 9.12
C ILE A 139 11.92 4.29 8.85
N LYS A 140 11.27 3.67 9.83
CA LYS A 140 10.68 2.34 9.66
C LYS A 140 9.49 2.44 8.68
N CYS A 141 9.55 1.66 7.61
CA CYS A 141 8.60 1.72 6.50
C CYS A 141 8.25 0.30 6.04
N LEU A 142 7.01 0.11 5.61
CA LEU A 142 6.49 -1.08 4.93
C LEU A 142 6.02 -0.68 3.54
N HIS A 143 6.46 -1.39 2.52
CA HIS A 143 5.82 -1.38 1.21
C HIS A 143 4.59 -2.29 1.27
N ILE A 144 3.42 -1.76 0.88
CA ILE A 144 2.13 -2.45 0.95
C ILE A 144 1.50 -2.48 -0.44
N GLU A 145 1.22 -3.69 -0.92
CA GLU A 145 0.35 -3.92 -2.06
C GLU A 145 -1.09 -4.21 -1.60
N GLY A 146 -2.07 -3.85 -2.42
CA GLY A 146 -3.45 -4.12 -2.12
C GLY A 146 -4.43 -3.60 -3.16
N TYR A 147 -5.63 -3.31 -2.67
CA TYR A 147 -6.78 -2.94 -3.47
C TYR A 147 -7.19 -1.50 -3.18
N VAL A 148 -7.43 -0.74 -4.23
CA VAL A 148 -8.10 0.55 -4.15
C VAL A 148 -9.42 0.55 -4.90
N LYS A 149 -10.38 1.30 -4.36
CA LYS A 149 -11.60 1.67 -5.10
C LYS A 149 -11.22 2.73 -6.12
N TYR A 150 -11.07 2.35 -7.37
CA TYR A 150 -10.80 3.29 -8.46
C TYR A 150 -12.01 4.19 -8.75
N ALA A 151 -11.79 5.27 -9.52
CA ALA A 151 -12.85 6.18 -9.92
C ALA A 151 -13.94 5.42 -10.72
N GLY A 152 -15.16 5.37 -10.17
CA GLY A 152 -16.28 4.63 -10.77
C GLY A 152 -16.39 3.16 -10.34
N PHE A 153 -15.64 2.73 -9.32
CA PHE A 153 -15.76 1.41 -8.70
C PHE A 153 -17.21 1.09 -8.33
N LYS A 154 -17.65 -0.12 -8.70
CA LYS A 154 -18.99 -0.65 -8.42
C LYS A 154 -18.87 -1.87 -7.51
N PRO A 155 -19.86 -2.13 -6.64
CA PRO A 155 -19.88 -3.35 -5.82
C PRO A 155 -19.87 -4.66 -6.62
N THR A 156 -20.18 -4.62 -7.92
CA THR A 156 -20.13 -5.75 -8.85
C THR A 156 -18.75 -6.01 -9.46
N ASP A 157 -17.82 -5.08 -9.27
CA ASP A 157 -16.45 -5.24 -9.78
C ASP A 157 -15.74 -6.34 -8.99
N ILE A 158 -14.77 -7.00 -9.61
CA ILE A 158 -13.99 -8.08 -9.00
C ILE A 158 -12.57 -7.58 -8.82
N LEU A 159 -12.01 -7.78 -7.62
CA LEU A 159 -10.65 -7.40 -7.27
C LEU A 159 -9.81 -8.68 -7.24
N ASP A 160 -9.53 -9.23 -8.41
CA ASP A 160 -8.83 -10.51 -8.62
C ASP A 160 -7.30 -10.38 -8.68
N GLU A 161 -6.79 -9.17 -8.50
CA GLU A 161 -5.36 -8.85 -8.35
C GLU A 161 -5.19 -7.56 -7.54
N ALA A 162 -4.03 -7.41 -6.89
CA ALA A 162 -3.68 -6.11 -6.32
C ALA A 162 -3.57 -5.09 -7.46
N ASN A 163 -4.26 -3.97 -7.31
CA ASN A 163 -4.32 -2.92 -8.33
C ASN A 163 -3.58 -1.65 -7.91
N HIS A 164 -2.94 -1.66 -6.73
CA HIS A 164 -2.25 -0.50 -6.21
C HIS A 164 -1.19 -0.85 -5.15
N ALA A 165 -0.26 0.08 -4.96
CA ALA A 165 0.82 -0.01 -3.97
C ALA A 165 1.01 1.33 -3.25
N TRP A 166 1.31 1.27 -1.96
CA TRP A 166 1.53 2.41 -1.07
C TRP A 166 2.46 2.02 0.09
N ASN A 167 2.61 2.89 1.08
CA ASN A 167 3.46 2.64 2.24
C ASN A 167 2.75 2.82 3.57
N ALA A 168 3.22 2.10 4.58
CA ALA A 168 3.03 2.48 5.98
C ALA A 168 4.36 2.91 6.58
N VAL A 169 4.37 4.03 7.27
CA VAL A 169 5.56 4.56 7.96
C VAL A 169 5.27 4.62 9.46
N TYR A 170 6.27 4.29 10.28
CA TYR A 170 6.15 4.31 11.73
C TYR A 170 6.80 5.59 12.26
N ILE A 171 5.98 6.55 12.67
CA ILE A 171 6.38 7.84 13.23
C ILE A 171 5.56 8.13 14.49
N ASP A 172 6.14 8.84 15.45
CA ASP A 172 5.48 9.21 16.71
C ASP A 172 4.78 8.03 17.42
N SER A 173 5.45 6.88 17.43
CA SER A 173 4.96 5.62 18.02
C SER A 173 3.70 5.01 17.37
N SER A 174 3.34 5.44 16.16
CA SER A 174 2.17 4.96 15.43
C SER A 174 2.47 4.66 13.96
N TRP A 175 1.72 3.72 13.37
CA TRP A 175 1.74 3.51 11.93
C TRP A 175 0.77 4.49 11.26
N VAL A 176 1.27 5.22 10.26
CA VAL A 176 0.48 6.08 9.38
C VAL A 176 0.72 5.70 7.93
N LEU A 177 -0.26 5.95 7.08
CA LEU A 177 -0.30 5.50 5.70
C LEU A 177 0.10 6.64 4.76
N CYS A 178 0.91 6.32 3.77
CA CYS A 178 1.41 7.24 2.77
C CYS A 178 1.21 6.62 1.39
N ASP A 179 0.28 7.18 0.62
CA ASP A 179 0.20 6.94 -0.82
C ASP A 179 0.71 8.17 -1.56
N LEU A 180 1.99 8.15 -1.91
CA LEU A 180 2.64 9.25 -2.62
C LEU A 180 2.04 9.46 -4.02
N PHE A 181 1.52 8.41 -4.65
CA PHE A 181 0.94 8.46 -5.98
C PHE A 181 -0.37 9.23 -5.97
N TRP A 182 -1.37 8.79 -5.20
CA TRP A 182 -2.65 9.51 -5.08
C TRP A 182 -2.54 10.84 -4.33
N SER A 183 -1.45 11.06 -3.59
CA SER A 183 -1.19 12.37 -2.99
C SER A 183 -0.69 13.42 -3.99
N THR A 184 -0.30 13.03 -5.21
CA THR A 184 0.30 13.95 -6.21
C THR A 184 -0.44 13.96 -7.54
N CYS A 185 -1.35 12.99 -7.78
CA CYS A 185 -2.14 12.95 -8.99
C CYS A 185 -3.60 12.54 -8.73
N GLU A 186 -4.45 12.85 -9.70
CA GLU A 186 -5.84 12.40 -9.77
C GLU A 186 -6.07 11.75 -11.14
N MET A 187 -6.76 10.61 -11.16
CA MET A 187 -7.22 9.99 -12.40
C MET A 187 -8.55 10.62 -12.82
N VAL A 188 -8.59 11.13 -14.05
CA VAL A 188 -9.77 11.76 -14.65
C VAL A 188 -10.21 10.95 -15.85
N ASN A 189 -11.53 10.70 -15.92
CA ASN A 189 -12.16 10.04 -17.06
C ASN A 189 -12.83 11.09 -17.94
N LYS A 190 -12.42 11.21 -19.21
CA LYS A 190 -13.04 12.11 -20.19
C LYS A 190 -13.16 11.40 -21.53
N ASN A 191 -14.34 11.48 -22.15
CA ASN A 191 -14.62 10.91 -23.47
C ASN A 191 -14.27 9.40 -23.60
N GLY A 192 -14.42 8.64 -22.51
CA GLY A 192 -14.12 7.20 -22.50
C GLY A 192 -12.64 6.85 -22.28
N SER A 193 -11.76 7.84 -22.10
CA SER A 193 -10.34 7.63 -21.79
C SER A 193 -10.02 8.10 -20.38
N SER A 194 -9.16 7.33 -19.69
CA SER A 194 -8.58 7.70 -18.39
C SER A 194 -7.22 8.34 -18.59
N TYR A 195 -6.96 9.45 -17.90
CA TYR A 195 -5.65 10.11 -17.86
C TYR A 195 -5.39 10.69 -16.48
N PHE A 196 -4.13 11.01 -16.19
CA PHE A 196 -3.72 11.56 -14.91
C PHE A 196 -3.46 13.06 -15.01
N ILE A 197 -3.90 13.80 -14.00
CA ILE A 197 -3.55 15.21 -13.81
C ILE A 197 -2.80 15.38 -12.50
N LYS A 198 -1.84 16.33 -12.47
CA LYS A 198 -1.19 16.72 -11.20
C LYS A 198 -2.20 17.40 -10.30
N LYS A 199 -2.29 16.93 -9.06
CA LYS A 199 -3.14 17.50 -8.03
C LYS A 199 -2.67 16.99 -6.68
N ILE A 200 -2.12 17.90 -5.87
CA ILE A 200 -1.74 17.55 -4.52
C ILE A 200 -3.00 17.24 -3.68
N ASN A 201 -2.97 16.12 -2.97
CA ASN A 201 -4.05 15.69 -2.08
C ASN A 201 -3.49 15.04 -0.81
N THR A 202 -3.32 15.84 0.23
CA THR A 202 -2.77 15.38 1.51
C THR A 202 -3.68 14.42 2.26
N ALA A 203 -4.93 14.21 1.82
CA ALA A 203 -5.84 13.22 2.40
C ALA A 203 -5.37 11.76 2.22
N TYR A 204 -4.35 11.52 1.41
CA TYR A 204 -3.70 10.22 1.21
C TYR A 204 -2.28 10.13 1.81
N PHE A 205 -1.81 11.19 2.48
CA PHE A 205 -0.45 11.26 3.01
C PHE A 205 -0.44 11.42 4.53
N LEU A 206 0.33 10.57 5.23
CA LEU A 206 0.42 10.51 6.70
C LEU A 206 -0.94 10.34 7.38
N VAL A 207 -1.76 9.45 6.85
CA VAL A 207 -3.15 9.23 7.25
C VAL A 207 -3.26 8.14 8.30
N ALA A 208 -4.18 8.29 9.25
CA ALA A 208 -4.47 7.23 10.22
C ALA A 208 -5.07 5.99 9.52
N PRO A 209 -4.69 4.75 9.93
CA PRO A 209 -5.18 3.52 9.30
C PRO A 209 -6.71 3.41 9.22
N ALA A 210 -7.41 3.83 10.28
CA ALA A 210 -8.87 3.80 10.36
C ALA A 210 -9.58 4.68 9.31
N GLN A 211 -8.92 5.73 8.82
CA GLN A 211 -9.43 6.57 7.74
C GLN A 211 -9.04 6.01 6.36
N PHE A 212 -7.80 5.54 6.24
CA PHE A 212 -7.22 5.06 4.99
C PHE A 212 -7.94 3.81 4.44
N ILE A 213 -8.42 2.93 5.33
CA ILE A 213 -9.13 1.69 4.98
C ILE A 213 -10.42 1.89 4.18
N SER A 214 -10.95 3.12 4.15
CA SER A 214 -12.15 3.46 3.40
C SER A 214 -11.98 3.32 1.88
N THR A 215 -10.75 3.51 1.41
CA THR A 215 -10.38 3.53 -0.02
C THR A 215 -9.25 2.56 -0.36
N HIS A 216 -8.45 2.11 0.62
CA HIS A 216 -7.29 1.25 0.44
C HIS A 216 -7.33 0.02 1.36
N LEU A 217 -7.33 -1.18 0.80
CA LEU A 217 -7.35 -2.44 1.52
C LEU A 217 -6.10 -3.27 1.21
N PRO A 218 -5.20 -3.53 2.17
CA PRO A 218 -3.97 -4.29 1.92
C PRO A 218 -4.24 -5.76 1.60
N LEU A 219 -3.33 -6.39 0.83
CA LEU A 219 -3.34 -7.84 0.61
C LEU A 219 -3.19 -8.64 1.93
N GLU A 220 -2.31 -8.17 2.81
CA GLU A 220 -2.08 -8.75 4.14
C GLU A 220 -2.98 -8.04 5.18
N PRO A 221 -3.99 -8.70 5.75
CA PRO A 221 -4.97 -8.05 6.63
C PRO A 221 -4.36 -7.37 7.86
N VAL A 222 -3.23 -7.85 8.38
CA VAL A 222 -2.62 -7.23 9.57
C VAL A 222 -2.01 -5.85 9.29
N PHE A 223 -1.78 -5.50 8.00
CA PHE A 223 -1.35 -4.16 7.59
C PHE A 223 -2.50 -3.15 7.51
N GLN A 224 -3.70 -3.52 7.96
CA GLN A 224 -4.73 -2.54 8.30
C GLN A 224 -4.47 -1.85 9.64
N PHE A 225 -3.51 -2.37 10.42
CA PHE A 225 -3.13 -1.85 11.75
C PHE A 225 -4.32 -1.73 12.72
N ASP A 226 -5.22 -2.70 12.64
CA ASP A 226 -6.44 -2.81 13.43
C ASP A 226 -6.50 -4.21 14.03
N ASN A 227 -6.92 -4.32 15.30
CA ASN A 227 -7.10 -5.62 15.94
C ASN A 227 -8.33 -6.37 15.43
N TYR A 228 -9.22 -5.68 14.71
CA TYR A 228 -10.37 -6.24 14.02
C TYR A 228 -10.36 -5.79 12.55
N PRO A 229 -9.46 -6.35 11.71
CA PRO A 229 -9.33 -5.94 10.31
C PRO A 229 -10.67 -6.02 9.55
N LEU A 230 -10.92 -5.07 8.65
CA LEU A 230 -12.02 -5.11 7.71
C LEU A 230 -11.91 -6.35 6.81
N ARG A 231 -13.04 -7.03 6.58
CA ARG A 231 -13.11 -8.17 5.65
C ARG A 231 -13.15 -7.71 4.20
N MET A 232 -12.63 -8.53 3.31
CA MET A 232 -12.68 -8.29 1.86
C MET A 232 -14.11 -8.00 1.35
N GLN A 233 -15.11 -8.81 1.75
CA GLN A 233 -16.50 -8.64 1.30
C GLN A 233 -17.08 -7.28 1.73
N SER A 234 -16.70 -6.80 2.91
CA SER A 234 -17.16 -5.52 3.44
C SER A 234 -16.57 -4.34 2.68
N PHE A 235 -15.36 -4.49 2.14
CA PHE A 235 -14.71 -3.44 1.36
C PHE A 235 -15.51 -3.07 0.10
N TYR A 236 -16.23 -4.01 -0.52
CA TYR A 236 -17.11 -3.72 -1.68
C TYR A 236 -18.28 -2.80 -1.36
N THR A 237 -18.61 -2.58 -0.09
CA THR A 237 -19.76 -1.75 0.29
C THR A 237 -19.47 -0.26 0.07
N PRO A 238 -20.38 0.51 -0.58
CA PRO A 238 -20.19 1.94 -0.80
C PRO A 238 -20.14 2.76 0.49
N ASN A 239 -20.94 2.37 1.49
CA ASN A 239 -21.00 2.99 2.81
C ASN A 239 -20.52 1.97 3.83
N LEU A 240 -19.21 1.96 4.12
CA LEU A 240 -18.63 1.06 5.10
C LEU A 240 -19.30 1.25 6.46
N THR A 241 -20.10 0.27 6.88
CA THR A 241 -20.59 0.20 8.25
C THR A 241 -19.51 -0.46 9.10
N PHE A 242 -19.05 0.24 10.13
CA PHE A 242 -18.03 -0.28 11.05
C PHE A 242 -18.65 -1.18 12.14
N ASP A 243 -19.62 -2.00 11.76
CA ASP A 243 -20.20 -2.99 12.67
C ASP A 243 -19.31 -4.25 12.76
N SER A 244 -19.60 -5.08 13.76
CA SER A 244 -18.83 -6.32 14.02
C SER A 244 -18.91 -7.35 12.89
N SER A 245 -19.97 -7.34 12.07
CA SER A 245 -20.13 -8.29 10.97
C SER A 245 -19.19 -7.96 9.80
N ALA A 246 -18.79 -6.70 9.69
CA ALA A 246 -17.85 -6.23 8.69
C ALA A 246 -16.37 -6.56 9.01
N ARG A 247 -16.07 -7.00 10.24
CA ARG A 247 -14.70 -7.19 10.73
C ARG A 247 -14.32 -8.65 10.91
N MET A 248 -13.06 -8.98 10.66
CA MET A 248 -12.45 -10.26 10.99
C MET A 248 -12.46 -10.51 12.51
N GLY A 249 -12.19 -11.75 12.90
CA GLY A 249 -11.94 -12.07 14.31
C GLY A 249 -10.73 -11.30 14.86
N TYR A 250 -10.63 -11.22 16.18
CA TYR A 250 -9.53 -10.54 16.85
C TYR A 250 -8.16 -11.07 16.39
N VAL A 251 -7.27 -10.15 16.05
CA VAL A 251 -5.85 -10.41 15.79
C VAL A 251 -5.05 -9.36 16.55
N ASN A 252 -3.99 -9.74 17.27
CA ASN A 252 -3.02 -8.77 17.75
C ASN A 252 -2.16 -8.31 16.56
N TYR A 253 -2.54 -7.21 15.91
CA TYR A 253 -1.84 -6.74 14.71
C TYR A 253 -0.39 -6.35 15.05
N LEU A 254 -0.14 -5.81 16.24
CA LEU A 254 1.20 -5.39 16.65
C LEU A 254 2.15 -6.58 16.72
N ASP A 255 1.73 -7.66 17.38
CA ASP A 255 2.50 -8.90 17.44
C ASP A 255 2.72 -9.49 16.04
N SER A 256 1.68 -9.45 15.21
CA SER A 256 1.70 -10.01 13.86
C SER A 256 2.65 -9.25 12.94
N VAL A 257 2.62 -7.92 12.97
CA VAL A 257 3.53 -7.04 12.23
C VAL A 257 4.96 -7.20 12.75
N ASN A 258 5.17 -7.27 14.06
CA ASN A 258 6.50 -7.47 14.63
C ASN A 258 7.08 -8.86 14.31
N ALA A 259 6.24 -9.89 14.22
CA ALA A 259 6.65 -11.21 13.75
C ALA A 259 7.01 -11.18 12.26
N TYR A 260 6.18 -10.54 11.43
CA TYR A 260 6.43 -10.37 9.99
C TYR A 260 7.78 -9.70 9.73
N LEU A 261 8.08 -8.60 10.44
CA LEU A 261 9.32 -7.83 10.27
C LEU A 261 10.60 -8.59 10.64
N LYS A 262 10.49 -9.72 11.36
CA LYS A 262 11.64 -10.58 11.69
C LYS A 262 11.93 -11.63 10.61
N LEU A 263 11.00 -11.84 9.68
CA LEU A 263 11.16 -12.78 8.57
C LEU A 263 12.10 -12.20 7.52
N ASN A 264 12.80 -13.07 6.80
CA ASN A 264 13.51 -12.64 5.60
C ASN A 264 12.52 -12.36 4.44
N GLU A 265 12.98 -11.68 3.40
CA GLU A 265 12.14 -11.25 2.26
C GLU A 265 11.36 -12.42 1.61
N GLN A 266 12.00 -13.57 1.44
CA GLN A 266 11.35 -14.74 0.84
C GLN A 266 10.23 -15.28 1.73
N GLU A 267 10.44 -15.34 3.04
CA GLU A 267 9.43 -15.75 4.02
C GLU A 267 8.29 -14.73 4.14
N GLN A 268 8.59 -13.43 4.06
CA GLN A 268 7.61 -12.36 4.00
C GLN A 268 6.69 -12.52 2.78
N ASN A 269 7.28 -12.75 1.59
CA ASN A 269 6.53 -12.94 0.35
C ASN A 269 5.61 -14.16 0.41
N ILE A 270 6.11 -15.30 0.94
CA ILE A 270 5.30 -16.51 1.12
C ILE A 270 4.15 -16.24 2.09
N LYS A 271 4.42 -15.56 3.21
CA LYS A 271 3.40 -15.24 4.21
C LYS A 271 2.30 -14.36 3.62
N ILE A 272 2.66 -13.30 2.89
CA ILE A 272 1.70 -12.44 2.19
C ILE A 272 0.88 -13.27 1.20
N ALA A 273 1.52 -14.09 0.37
CA ALA A 273 0.85 -14.95 -0.61
C ALA A 273 -0.16 -15.92 0.02
N GLU A 274 0.19 -16.53 1.16
CA GLU A 274 -0.71 -17.45 1.87
C GLU A 274 -1.89 -16.71 2.50
N ASN A 275 -1.61 -15.62 3.23
CA ASN A 275 -2.62 -14.85 3.94
C ASN A 275 -3.56 -14.10 2.98
N SER A 276 -3.03 -13.51 1.90
CA SER A 276 -3.83 -12.77 0.93
C SER A 276 -4.82 -13.66 0.18
N TYR A 277 -4.44 -14.89 -0.17
CA TYR A 277 -5.35 -15.83 -0.81
C TYR A 277 -6.47 -16.31 0.13
N VAL A 278 -6.16 -16.47 1.42
CA VAL A 278 -7.20 -16.77 2.42
C VAL A 278 -8.15 -15.58 2.59
N PHE A 279 -7.61 -14.37 2.55
CA PHE A 279 -8.36 -13.13 2.71
C PHE A 279 -9.26 -12.82 1.51
N ASN A 280 -8.76 -13.02 0.29
CA ASN A 280 -9.47 -12.83 -0.96
C ASN A 280 -9.19 -13.98 -1.93
N LYS A 281 -10.10 -14.95 -1.97
CA LYS A 281 -9.98 -16.14 -2.84
C LYS A 281 -10.13 -15.82 -4.33
N ASP A 282 -10.71 -14.65 -4.66
CA ASP A 282 -10.83 -14.19 -6.03
C ASP A 282 -9.49 -13.72 -6.60
N ASN A 283 -8.48 -13.48 -5.75
CA ASN A 283 -7.10 -13.22 -6.14
C ASN A 283 -6.18 -14.42 -5.84
N PRO A 284 -6.16 -15.48 -6.69
CA PRO A 284 -5.16 -16.54 -6.58
C PRO A 284 -3.79 -16.13 -7.12
N ASN A 285 -3.71 -15.02 -7.87
CA ASN A 285 -2.57 -14.68 -8.71
C ASN A 285 -1.31 -14.36 -7.89
N THR A 286 -1.44 -13.61 -6.80
CA THR A 286 -0.32 -13.34 -5.88
C THR A 286 0.29 -14.64 -5.36
N LYS A 287 -0.55 -15.61 -4.96
CA LYS A 287 -0.07 -16.90 -4.44
C LYS A 287 0.59 -17.75 -5.49
N ILE A 288 0.00 -17.84 -6.69
CA ILE A 288 0.56 -18.57 -7.83
C ILE A 288 1.95 -18.04 -8.16
N THR A 289 2.08 -16.72 -8.36
CA THR A 289 3.34 -16.09 -8.77
C THR A 289 4.41 -16.24 -7.71
N THR A 290 4.09 -16.01 -6.43
CA THR A 290 5.07 -16.19 -5.34
C THR A 290 5.56 -17.63 -5.23
N TYR A 291 4.65 -18.61 -5.32
CA TYR A 291 5.01 -20.03 -5.24
C TYR A 291 5.87 -20.47 -6.43
N TYR A 292 5.51 -20.02 -7.63
CA TYR A 292 6.31 -20.23 -8.84
C TYR A 292 7.71 -19.64 -8.69
N ASN A 293 7.83 -18.36 -8.32
CA ASN A 293 9.11 -17.66 -8.19
C ASN A 293 10.02 -18.29 -7.13
N TYR A 294 9.45 -18.67 -5.97
CA TYR A 294 10.18 -19.43 -4.96
C TYR A 294 10.73 -20.73 -5.57
N ALA A 295 9.87 -21.53 -6.18
CA ALA A 295 10.27 -22.85 -6.66
C ALA A 295 11.33 -22.75 -7.76
N VAL A 296 11.21 -21.80 -8.69
CA VAL A 296 12.21 -21.55 -9.73
C VAL A 296 13.55 -21.14 -9.12
N SER A 297 13.55 -20.30 -8.07
CA SER A 297 14.79 -19.92 -7.37
C SER A 297 15.51 -21.13 -6.77
N ILE A 298 14.75 -22.08 -6.22
CA ILE A 298 15.29 -23.32 -5.63
C ILE A 298 15.79 -24.28 -6.71
N VAL A 299 15.01 -24.50 -7.77
CA VAL A 299 15.37 -25.41 -8.88
C VAL A 299 16.66 -24.96 -9.59
N ASN A 300 16.86 -23.65 -9.71
CA ASN A 300 18.06 -23.09 -10.32
C ASN A 300 19.27 -23.03 -9.36
N ASN A 301 19.08 -23.28 -8.06
CA ASN A 301 20.14 -23.28 -7.07
C ASN A 301 20.79 -24.67 -6.92
N LYS A 302 22.00 -24.82 -7.46
CA LYS A 302 22.79 -26.07 -7.36
C LYS A 302 23.09 -26.51 -5.93
N LYS A 303 23.00 -25.60 -4.94
CA LYS A 303 23.22 -25.86 -3.51
C LYS A 303 21.92 -26.13 -2.74
N ALA A 304 20.76 -26.08 -3.39
CA ALA A 304 19.48 -26.32 -2.72
C ALA A 304 19.47 -27.69 -2.03
N THR A 305 18.98 -27.72 -0.81
CA THR A 305 18.86 -28.91 0.04
C THR A 305 17.67 -29.78 -0.36
N LEU A 306 17.66 -31.03 0.08
CA LEU A 306 16.53 -31.94 -0.17
C LEU A 306 15.19 -31.42 0.39
N PRO A 307 15.11 -30.84 1.61
CA PRO A 307 13.88 -30.19 2.08
C PRO A 307 13.41 -29.02 1.21
N GLU A 308 14.32 -28.18 0.73
CA GLU A 308 13.98 -27.06 -0.17
C GLU A 308 13.42 -27.57 -1.50
N LEU A 309 14.02 -28.61 -2.09
CA LEU A 309 13.49 -29.23 -3.31
C LEU A 309 12.08 -29.81 -3.10
N LYS A 310 11.83 -30.46 -1.96
CA LYS A 310 10.49 -30.97 -1.61
C LYS A 310 9.49 -29.82 -1.46
N ARG A 311 9.88 -28.72 -0.84
CA ARG A 311 9.04 -27.52 -0.69
C ARG A 311 8.76 -26.85 -2.03
N ALA A 312 9.77 -26.69 -2.88
CA ALA A 312 9.62 -26.18 -4.24
C ALA A 312 8.65 -27.04 -5.06
N ARG A 313 8.77 -28.37 -4.98
CA ARG A 313 7.83 -29.29 -5.62
C ARG A 313 6.40 -29.10 -5.11
N TYR A 314 6.21 -28.96 -3.80
CA TYR A 314 4.89 -28.68 -3.22
C TYR A 314 4.31 -27.36 -3.73
N PHE A 315 5.11 -26.29 -3.79
CA PHE A 315 4.68 -25.00 -4.32
C PHE A 315 4.33 -25.04 -5.80
N LEU A 316 5.09 -25.75 -6.64
CA LEU A 316 4.74 -25.92 -8.05
C LEU A 316 3.41 -26.66 -8.23
N ASN A 317 3.17 -27.74 -7.49
CA ASN A 317 1.88 -28.45 -7.55
C ASN A 317 0.73 -27.54 -7.09
N SER A 318 0.92 -26.81 -5.99
CA SER A 318 -0.08 -25.85 -5.50
C SER A 318 -0.36 -24.73 -6.50
N ALA A 319 0.67 -24.22 -7.18
CA ALA A 319 0.52 -23.23 -8.24
C ALA A 319 -0.28 -23.80 -9.42
N ILE A 320 0.03 -25.02 -9.88
CA ILE A 320 -0.73 -25.72 -10.94
C ILE A 320 -2.21 -25.85 -10.57
N ASP A 321 -2.51 -26.26 -9.33
CA ASP A 321 -3.88 -26.41 -8.87
C ASP A 321 -4.65 -25.08 -8.85
N LEU A 322 -3.96 -23.98 -8.57
CA LEU A 322 -4.54 -22.64 -8.52
C LEU A 322 -4.64 -21.96 -9.89
N ILE A 323 -3.76 -22.27 -10.84
CA ILE A 323 -3.76 -21.64 -12.18
C ILE A 323 -5.12 -21.78 -12.85
N LYS A 324 -5.82 -22.91 -12.71
CA LYS A 324 -7.16 -23.10 -13.31
C LYS A 324 -8.23 -22.12 -12.80
N HIS A 325 -7.96 -21.39 -11.72
CA HIS A 325 -8.85 -20.39 -11.12
C HIS A 325 -8.50 -18.95 -11.52
N SER A 326 -7.46 -18.74 -12.34
CA SER A 326 -7.11 -17.44 -12.90
C SER A 326 -7.59 -17.30 -14.34
N SER A 327 -8.07 -16.12 -14.73
CA SER A 327 -8.37 -15.81 -16.14
C SER A 327 -7.20 -15.12 -16.86
N LYS A 328 -6.12 -14.76 -16.15
CA LYS A 328 -5.03 -13.93 -16.68
C LYS A 328 -4.10 -14.75 -17.59
N PRO A 329 -3.88 -14.32 -18.85
CA PRO A 329 -3.02 -15.05 -19.78
C PRO A 329 -1.61 -15.33 -19.26
N ASP A 330 -0.98 -14.34 -18.61
CA ASP A 330 0.38 -14.50 -18.09
C ASP A 330 0.45 -15.55 -16.97
N ILE A 331 -0.59 -15.67 -16.15
CA ILE A 331 -0.70 -16.70 -15.13
C ILE A 331 -0.94 -18.08 -15.75
N GLN A 332 -1.80 -18.16 -16.77
CA GLN A 332 -2.00 -19.41 -17.54
C GLN A 332 -0.69 -19.90 -18.18
N ASN A 333 0.12 -18.97 -18.68
CA ASN A 333 1.41 -19.27 -19.31
C ASN A 333 2.46 -19.84 -18.35
N LEU A 334 2.24 -19.77 -17.03
CA LEU A 334 3.11 -20.41 -16.04
C LEU A 334 2.93 -21.93 -15.98
N LEU A 335 1.80 -22.47 -16.43
CA LEU A 335 1.48 -23.90 -16.29
C LEU A 335 2.57 -24.83 -16.87
N PRO A 336 3.03 -24.65 -18.13
CA PRO A 336 4.09 -25.49 -18.68
C PRO A 336 5.42 -25.32 -17.93
N ALA A 337 5.71 -24.13 -17.40
CA ALA A 337 6.93 -23.87 -16.65
C ALA A 337 6.90 -24.60 -15.28
N CYS A 338 5.77 -24.57 -14.59
CA CYS A 338 5.58 -25.32 -13.35
C CYS A 338 5.76 -26.84 -13.57
N GLN A 339 5.14 -27.39 -14.62
CA GLN A 339 5.26 -28.80 -14.96
C GLN A 339 6.72 -29.21 -15.25
N ARG A 340 7.46 -28.39 -16.02
CA ARG A 340 8.89 -28.61 -16.27
C ARG A 340 9.71 -28.58 -14.97
N GLY A 341 9.43 -27.62 -14.09
CA GLY A 341 10.09 -27.52 -12.79
C GLY A 341 9.91 -28.79 -11.95
N ILE A 342 8.69 -29.36 -11.91
CA ILE A 342 8.43 -30.64 -11.22
C ILE A 342 9.25 -31.77 -11.83
N VAL A 343 9.29 -31.89 -13.16
CA VAL A 343 10.09 -32.92 -13.85
C VAL A 343 11.59 -32.77 -13.54
N MET A 344 12.11 -31.54 -13.44
CA MET A 344 13.50 -31.29 -13.07
C MET A 344 13.79 -31.74 -11.63
N ILE A 345 12.89 -31.41 -10.69
CA ILE A 345 13.00 -31.83 -9.29
C ILE A 345 12.93 -33.36 -9.17
N ASP A 346 11.99 -34.01 -9.85
CA ASP A 346 11.78 -35.46 -9.77
C ASP A 346 12.95 -36.26 -10.37
N LYS A 347 13.77 -35.65 -11.22
CA LYS A 347 15.03 -36.21 -11.74
C LYS A 347 16.24 -35.94 -10.85
N ASP A 348 16.12 -35.16 -9.78
CA ASP A 348 17.23 -34.87 -8.89
C ASP A 348 17.70 -36.17 -8.18
N PRO A 349 18.98 -36.57 -8.31
CA PRO A 349 19.48 -37.82 -7.73
C PRO A 349 19.28 -37.94 -6.22
N ARG A 350 19.18 -36.80 -5.51
CA ARG A 350 18.95 -36.75 -4.05
C ARG A 350 17.51 -37.11 -3.67
N LEU A 351 16.57 -37.02 -4.60
CA LEU A 351 15.18 -37.45 -4.44
C LEU A 351 14.95 -38.91 -4.88
N VAL A 352 15.73 -39.37 -5.87
CA VAL A 352 15.58 -40.71 -6.46
C VAL A 352 16.25 -41.80 -5.61
N ARG A 353 17.30 -41.48 -4.84
CA ARG A 353 17.91 -42.42 -3.90
C ARG A 353 17.09 -42.50 -2.60
N LYS A 354 16.13 -43.42 -2.56
CA LYS A 354 15.51 -43.93 -1.33
C LYS A 354 16.10 -45.28 -0.96
#